data_AF-A0A803RAC0-F1
#
_entry.id   AF-A0A803RAC0-F1
#
_cell.length_a   1.000
_cell.length_b   1.000
_cell.length_c   1.000
_cell.angle_alpha   90.00
_cell.angle_beta   90.00
_cell.angle_gamma   90.00
#
_symmetry.space_group_name_H-M   'P 1'
#
loop_
_entity.id
_entity.type
_entity.pdbx_description
1 polymer ?
#
loop_
_entity_poly.entity_id
_entity_poly.type
_entity_poly.pdbx_seq_one_letter_code
_entity_poly.pdbx_strand_id
1 'polypeptide(L)'
;MCQSKKTEVEIDVTVIEGKEKGPMILEEAKKQSVDMLVLGQKKRSTTWRLLMMWSAGNSGRGGVGGGVVEYCIQNATCMALAVRRKNRRVGGYLITTKRHKDFWLLA
;
A
#
# COMPACT_ATOMS: atom_id res chain seq x y z
N MET A 1 -8.39 -10.94 -15.20
CA MET A 1 -8.58 -9.61 -14.57
C MET A 1 -9.98 -9.55 -13.98
N CYS A 2 -10.24 -8.77 -12.93
CA CYS A 2 -11.50 -8.82 -12.15
C CYS A 2 -12.79 -8.70 -12.99
N GLN A 3 -12.74 -7.97 -14.11
CA GLN A 3 -13.86 -7.83 -15.07
C GLN A 3 -14.45 -9.17 -15.52
N SER A 4 -13.63 -10.22 -15.69
CA SER A 4 -14.12 -11.53 -16.14
C SER A 4 -14.78 -12.36 -15.04
N LYS A 5 -14.70 -11.94 -13.77
CA LYS A 5 -15.21 -12.69 -12.60
C LYS A 5 -16.28 -11.95 -11.80
N LYS A 6 -16.42 -10.64 -11.98
CA LYS A 6 -17.41 -9.80 -11.28
C LYS A 6 -17.88 -8.67 -12.18
N THR A 7 -18.86 -8.97 -13.04
CA THR A 7 -19.39 -8.05 -14.07
C THR A 7 -20.22 -6.90 -13.50
N GLU A 8 -20.66 -7.00 -12.24
CA GLU A 8 -21.39 -5.95 -11.51
C GLU A 8 -20.48 -4.80 -11.04
N VAL A 9 -19.16 -4.95 -11.17
CA VAL A 9 -18.19 -3.96 -10.70
C VAL A 9 -17.66 -3.16 -11.89
N GLU A 10 -17.98 -1.87 -11.90
CA GLU A 10 -17.35 -0.91 -12.81
C GLU A 10 -15.89 -0.69 -12.40
N ILE A 11 -14.99 -0.71 -13.38
CA ILE A 11 -13.55 -0.61 -13.16
C ILE A 11 -13.01 0.51 -14.03
N ASP A 12 -12.49 1.55 -13.38
CA ASP A 12 -11.69 2.58 -14.01
C ASP A 12 -10.20 2.40 -13.66
N VAL A 13 -9.31 2.70 -14.61
CA VAL A 13 -7.86 2.57 -14.47
C VAL A 13 -7.19 3.86 -14.88
N THR A 14 -6.66 4.57 -13.89
CA THR A 14 -5.90 5.81 -14.12
C THR A 14 -4.41 5.55 -13.96
N VAL A 15 -3.61 6.03 -14.90
CA VAL A 15 -2.14 6.06 -14.82
C VAL A 15 -1.68 7.49 -14.71
N ILE A 16 -0.87 7.79 -13.71
CA ILE A 16 -0.41 9.14 -13.40
C ILE A 16 1.11 9.14 -13.33
N GLU A 17 1.72 10.07 -14.04
CA GLU A 17 3.15 10.31 -13.97
C GLU A 17 3.46 11.38 -12.93
N GLY A 18 4.50 11.15 -12.13
CA GLY A 18 4.88 12.07 -11.08
C GLY A 18 6.15 11.64 -10.36
N LYS A 19 6.85 12.62 -9.77
CA LYS A 19 8.11 12.39 -9.07
C LYS A 19 7.89 11.63 -7.75
N GLU A 20 6.84 11.99 -7.01
CA GLU A 20 6.54 11.41 -5.69
C GLU A 20 5.18 10.69 -5.69
N LYS A 21 5.20 9.38 -5.49
CA LYS A 21 3.99 8.56 -5.61
C LYS A 21 2.95 8.82 -4.51
N GLY A 22 3.39 9.09 -3.28
CA GLY A 22 2.49 9.24 -2.12
C GLY A 22 1.51 10.40 -2.28
N PRO A 23 2.01 11.64 -2.43
CA PRO A 23 1.18 12.82 -2.67
C PRO A 23 0.26 12.65 -3.90
N MET A 24 0.79 12.16 -5.02
CA MET A 24 0.00 11.98 -6.25
C MET A 24 -1.18 11.01 -6.06
N ILE A 25 -0.98 9.91 -5.33
CA ILE A 25 -2.07 8.97 -5.00
C ILE A 25 -3.14 9.65 -4.15
N LEU A 26 -2.75 10.50 -3.19
CA LEU A 26 -3.70 11.21 -2.33
C LEU A 26 -4.48 12.29 -3.08
N GLU A 27 -3.80 13.04 -3.95
CA GLU A 27 -4.45 14.05 -4.79
C GLU A 27 -5.48 13.41 -5.72
N GLU A 28 -5.14 12.29 -6.36
CA GLU A 28 -6.09 11.59 -7.23
C GLU A 28 -7.26 10.99 -6.44
N ALA A 29 -6.97 10.34 -5.29
CA ALA A 29 -8.02 9.81 -4.43
C ALA A 29 -9.00 10.90 -3.97
N LYS A 30 -8.50 12.11 -3.69
CA LYS A 30 -9.32 13.27 -3.35
C LYS A 30 -10.12 13.78 -4.54
N LYS A 31 -9.51 13.86 -5.73
CA LYS A 31 -10.17 14.30 -6.97
C LYS A 31 -11.33 13.38 -7.36
N GLN A 32 -11.13 12.07 -7.23
CA GLN A 32 -12.15 11.06 -7.49
C GLN A 32 -13.14 10.91 -6.33
N SER A 33 -12.95 11.62 -5.21
CA SER A 33 -13.80 11.57 -4.02
C SER A 33 -14.02 10.15 -3.49
N VAL A 34 -12.95 9.34 -3.41
CA VAL A 34 -13.06 7.94 -3.00
C VAL A 34 -13.35 7.81 -1.49
N ASP A 35 -14.24 6.89 -1.12
CA ASP A 35 -14.56 6.61 0.29
C ASP A 35 -13.45 5.82 1.00
N MET A 36 -12.77 4.94 0.26
CA MET A 36 -11.77 4.01 0.81
C MET A 36 -10.57 3.84 -0.13
N LEU A 37 -9.36 3.98 0.41
CA LEU A 37 -8.10 3.76 -0.27
C LEU A 37 -7.44 2.47 0.21
N VAL A 38 -7.34 1.48 -0.68
CA VAL A 38 -6.72 0.18 -0.38
C VAL A 38 -5.36 0.06 -1.06
N LEU A 39 -4.31 -0.15 -0.26
CA LEU A 39 -2.92 -0.14 -0.72
C LEU A 39 -2.24 -1.49 -0.53
N GLY A 40 -1.67 -2.04 -1.60
CA GLY A 40 -0.90 -3.27 -1.53
C GLY A 40 0.46 -3.06 -0.84
N GLN A 41 0.68 -3.68 0.31
CA GLN A 41 1.99 -3.74 0.95
C GLN A 41 2.78 -4.95 0.45
N LYS A 42 3.83 -4.69 -0.34
CA LYS A 42 4.72 -5.75 -0.81
C LYS A 42 5.70 -6.15 0.30
N LYS A 43 5.68 -7.43 0.67
CA LYS A 43 6.67 -8.01 1.60
C LYS A 43 8.03 -8.08 0.90
N ARG A 44 8.92 -7.12 1.15
CA ARG A 44 10.34 -7.23 0.75
C ARG A 44 11.02 -8.27 1.64
N SER A 45 11.85 -9.15 1.06
CA SER A 45 12.58 -10.14 1.83
C SER A 45 13.59 -9.47 2.77
N THR A 46 13.92 -10.14 3.88
CA THR A 46 14.96 -9.69 4.81
C THR A 46 16.30 -9.53 4.09
N THR A 47 16.64 -10.45 3.19
CA THR A 47 17.81 -10.37 2.32
C THR A 47 17.82 -9.12 1.45
N TRP A 48 16.68 -8.76 0.84
CA TRP A 48 16.58 -7.54 0.02
C TRP A 48 16.69 -6.27 0.86
N ARG A 49 16.17 -6.30 2.10
CA ARG A 49 16.30 -5.19 3.06
C ARG A 49 17.76 -5.00 3.47
N LEU A 50 18.46 -6.10 3.76
CA LEU A 50 19.89 -6.08 4.10
C LEU A 50 20.74 -5.61 2.92
N LEU A 51 20.50 -6.13 1.70
CA LEU A 51 21.21 -5.71 0.50
C LEU A 51 21.13 -4.18 0.28
N MET A 52 19.93 -3.61 0.46
CA MET A 52 19.71 -2.16 0.33
C MET A 52 20.40 -1.35 1.45
N MET A 53 20.57 -1.89 2.65
CA MET A 53 21.33 -1.22 3.71
C MET A 53 22.82 -1.12 3.36
N TRP A 54 23.35 -2.07 2.60
CA TRP A 54 24.76 -2.10 2.19
C TRP A 54 25.03 -1.21 0.96
N SER A 55 24.04 -1.03 0.09
CA SER A 55 24.15 -0.20 -1.12
C SER A 55 23.75 1.27 -0.90
N ALA A 56 23.02 1.58 0.17
CA ALA A 56 22.64 2.95 0.52
C ALA A 56 23.64 3.56 1.51
N GLY A 57 24.82 3.97 1.02
CA GLY A 57 25.74 4.80 1.79
C GLY A 57 25.04 6.07 2.31
N ASN A 58 24.84 6.14 3.63
CA ASN A 58 24.44 7.27 4.49
C ASN A 58 23.35 8.28 4.02
N SER A 59 22.64 8.02 2.92
CA SER A 59 21.68 8.95 2.29
C SER A 59 20.33 8.28 1.97
N GLY A 60 20.16 7.01 2.35
CA GLY A 60 18.95 6.23 2.10
C GLY A 60 17.87 6.38 3.19
N ARG A 61 17.32 7.58 3.38
CA ARG A 61 16.12 7.81 4.22
C ARG A 61 14.84 7.09 3.73
N GLY A 62 14.93 6.22 2.72
CA GLY A 62 13.82 5.43 2.16
C GLY A 62 13.77 3.97 2.62
N GLY A 63 14.61 3.56 3.58
CA GLY A 63 14.58 2.24 4.20
C GLY A 63 13.94 2.31 5.58
N VAL A 64 13.05 1.37 5.89
CA VAL A 64 12.34 1.19 7.18
C VAL A 64 11.03 1.97 7.30
N GLY A 65 9.92 1.34 6.88
CA GLY A 65 8.59 1.60 7.44
C GLY A 65 7.83 2.85 6.98
N GLY A 66 8.48 3.92 6.52
CA GLY A 66 7.84 5.17 6.06
C GLY A 66 7.63 5.24 4.54
N GLY A 67 7.23 4.16 3.89
CA GLY A 67 7.04 4.12 2.43
C GLY A 67 5.81 4.89 1.96
N VAL A 68 5.63 4.99 0.63
CA VAL A 68 4.43 5.54 -0.04
C VAL A 68 3.13 5.11 0.66
N VAL A 69 3.05 3.84 1.05
CA VAL A 69 1.87 3.28 1.71
C VAL A 69 1.63 3.87 3.12
N GLU A 70 2.67 4.00 3.95
CA GLU A 70 2.53 4.61 5.28
C GLU A 70 2.20 6.09 5.16
N TYR A 71 2.84 6.79 4.20
CA TYR A 71 2.51 8.18 3.91
C TYR A 71 1.02 8.35 3.56
N CYS A 72 0.49 7.51 2.67
CA CYS A 72 -0.92 7.55 2.33
C CYS A 72 -1.83 7.22 3.52
N ILE A 73 -1.50 6.22 4.34
CA ILE A 73 -2.31 5.87 5.54
C ILE A 73 -2.38 7.02 6.54
N GLN A 74 -1.28 7.77 6.70
CA GLN A 74 -1.22 8.86 7.68
C GLN A 74 -1.93 10.13 7.19
N ASN A 75 -1.81 10.43 5.89
CA ASN A 75 -2.22 11.72 5.31
C ASN A 75 -3.50 11.67 4.47
N ALA A 76 -4.03 10.47 4.17
CA ALA A 76 -5.31 10.37 3.47
C ALA A 76 -6.44 11.02 4.27
N THR A 77 -7.33 11.71 3.55
CA THR A 77 -8.55 12.28 4.11
C THR A 77 -9.69 11.26 4.19
N CYS A 78 -9.62 10.19 3.40
CA CYS A 78 -10.56 9.07 3.39
C CYS A 78 -10.04 7.90 4.25
N MET A 79 -10.85 6.83 4.37
CA MET A 79 -10.40 5.62 5.07
C MET A 79 -9.29 4.96 4.27
N ALA A 80 -8.08 4.86 4.84
CA ALA A 80 -6.93 4.25 4.18
C ALA A 80 -6.45 3.00 4.92
N LEU A 81 -6.20 1.93 4.16
CA LEU A 81 -5.72 0.67 4.69
C LEU A 81 -4.71 -0.02 3.77
N ALA A 82 -3.66 -0.54 4.40
CA ALA A 82 -2.66 -1.39 3.77
C ALA A 82 -3.02 -2.85 3.90
N VAL A 83 -2.87 -3.60 2.81
CA VAL A 83 -3.12 -5.04 2.77
C VAL A 83 -1.86 -5.77 2.34
N ARG A 84 -1.44 -6.76 3.12
CA ARG A 84 -0.37 -7.69 2.74
C ARG A 84 -0.75 -9.12 3.04
N ARG A 85 -0.20 -10.06 2.26
CA ARG A 85 -0.38 -11.49 2.53
C ARG A 85 0.34 -11.86 3.84
N LYS A 86 -0.36 -12.56 4.76
CA LYS A 86 0.21 -13.02 6.04
C LYS A 86 1.30 -14.07 5.79
N ASN A 87 0.90 -15.20 5.21
CA ASN A 87 1.78 -16.31 4.87
C ASN A 87 1.37 -16.93 3.52
N ARG A 88 2.35 -17.52 2.81
CA ARG A 88 2.07 -18.35 1.65
C ARG A 88 1.33 -19.64 2.00
N ARG A 89 1.66 -20.27 3.14
CA ARG A 89 1.11 -21.57 3.56
C ARG A 89 -0.28 -21.49 4.20
N VAL A 90 -0.45 -20.58 5.16
CA VAL A 90 -1.68 -20.47 5.97
C VAL A 90 -2.77 -19.62 5.29
N GLY A 91 -2.42 -18.90 4.22
CA GLY A 91 -3.33 -17.95 3.59
C GLY A 91 -3.55 -16.69 4.45
N GLY A 92 -4.61 -15.95 4.13
CA GLY A 92 -5.01 -14.75 4.85
C GLY A 92 -4.21 -13.48 4.54
N TYR A 93 -4.77 -12.37 5.00
CA TYR A 93 -4.23 -11.02 4.81
C TYR A 93 -4.08 -10.32 6.15
N LEU A 94 -3.00 -9.56 6.30
CA LEU A 94 -2.82 -8.61 7.38
C LEU A 94 -3.23 -7.23 6.87
N ILE A 95 -3.98 -6.54 7.70
CA ILE A 95 -4.47 -5.19 7.45
C ILE A 95 -3.76 -4.23 8.40
N THR A 96 -3.36 -3.08 7.87
CA THR A 96 -2.83 -1.97 8.66
C THR A 96 -3.61 -0.72 8.33
N THR A 97 -4.10 -0.04 9.36
CA THR A 97 -4.76 1.26 9.30
C THR A 97 -3.93 2.28 10.09
N LYS A 98 -4.41 3.52 10.12
CA LYS A 98 -3.79 4.58 10.92
C LYS A 98 -3.74 4.25 12.41
N ARG A 99 -4.73 3.53 12.94
CA ARG A 99 -4.88 3.23 14.37
C ARG A 99 -4.37 1.85 14.77
N HIS A 100 -4.49 0.87 13.88
CA HIS A 100 -4.14 -0.53 14.18
C HIS A 100 -3.23 -1.08 13.11
N LYS A 101 -2.12 -1.70 13.53
CA LYS A 101 -1.13 -2.27 12.62
C LYS A 101 -1.19 -3.79 12.63
N ASP A 102 -1.03 -4.38 11.45
CA ASP A 102 -0.87 -5.81 11.22
C ASP A 102 -1.91 -6.72 11.90
N PHE A 103 -3.16 -6.25 12.01
CA PHE A 103 -4.24 -7.09 12.52
C PHE A 103 -4.76 -8.00 11.42
N TRP A 104 -5.16 -9.20 11.82
CA TRP A 104 -5.76 -10.20 10.94
C TRP A 104 -7.25 -10.28 11.27
N LEU A 105 -8.11 -9.97 10.31
CA LEU A 105 -9.52 -10.31 10.43
C LEU A 105 -9.66 -11.82 10.18
N LEU A 106 -10.16 -12.54 11.18
CA LEU A 106 -10.59 -13.92 11.00
C LEU A 106 -11.76 -13.89 10.00
N ALA A 107 -11.58 -14.57 8.87
CA ALA A 107 -12.60 -14.76 7.85
C ALA A 107 -13.02 -16.23 7.85
#